data_AF-A0A956BD13-F1
#
_entry.id   AF-A0A956BD13-F1
#
_cell.length_a   1.000
_cell.length_b   1.000
_cell.length_c   1.000
_cell.angle_alpha   90.00
_cell.angle_beta   90.00
_cell.angle_gamma   90.00
#
_symmetry.space_group_name_H-M   'P 1'
#
loop_
_entity.id
_entity.type
_entity.pdbx_description
1 polymer ?
#
loop_
_entity_poly.entity_id
_entity_poly.type
_entity_poly.pdbx_seq_one_letter_code
_entity_poly.pdbx_strand_id
1 'polypeptide(L)'
;MSPPEDEDLIAPARTRWVAPAGVALVVIAAATWLLWTPAPPPLTDCGTVATATHPLKHDTFCTLGGTVEGDKVLSMGKGVPTASDDKGKAAGVRLFVKLADADVIAILSADRDDVLSWRARHQDTLEGFEVTGPGRVFDPDTEKGYEGTGLAVRKLFGLDPKTPVRFYDTAWRPEQ
;
A
#
# COMPACT_ATOMS: atom_id res chain seq x y z
N MET A 1 39.00 -46.88 30.07
CA MET A 1 38.02 -47.86 30.56
C MET A 1 36.85 -47.83 29.61
N SER A 2 36.85 -48.73 28.64
CA SER A 2 35.69 -49.06 27.82
C SER A 2 35.06 -50.33 28.40
N PRO A 3 33.75 -50.51 28.21
CA PRO A 3 33.22 -51.83 27.94
C PRO A 3 32.56 -51.93 26.55
N PRO A 4 32.40 -53.17 26.05
CA PRO A 4 32.16 -53.55 24.64
C PRO A 4 30.66 -53.90 24.39
N GLU A 5 30.15 -53.77 23.16
CA GLU A 5 29.90 -54.78 22.09
C GLU A 5 28.58 -55.57 22.20
N ASP A 6 28.11 -55.96 21.00
CA ASP A 6 27.09 -56.95 20.62
C ASP A 6 25.63 -56.46 20.60
N GLU A 7 25.06 -56.06 19.45
CA GLU A 7 24.66 -56.91 18.30
C GLU A 7 24.01 -58.23 18.72
N ASP A 8 22.70 -58.38 18.50
CA ASP A 8 22.26 -59.48 17.65
C ASP A 8 20.82 -59.31 17.13
N LEU A 9 20.70 -59.61 15.85
CA LEU A 9 19.48 -59.80 15.09
C LEU A 9 18.69 -61.01 15.63
N ILE A 10 17.38 -61.04 15.35
CA ILE A 10 16.58 -62.22 14.90
C ILE A 10 15.08 -61.92 15.13
N ALA A 11 14.37 -61.67 14.03
CA ALA A 11 12.94 -61.97 13.88
C ALA A 11 12.78 -63.49 13.59
N PRO A 12 11.62 -64.19 13.74
CA PRO A 12 10.29 -63.69 13.41
C PRO A 12 9.06 -64.26 14.16
N ALA A 13 7.89 -63.69 13.82
CA ALA A 13 6.57 -64.31 13.73
C ALA A 13 5.87 -64.81 15.01
N ARG A 14 4.73 -64.16 15.34
CA ARG A 14 3.45 -64.87 15.48
C ARG A 14 2.26 -63.95 15.26
N THR A 15 1.60 -64.23 14.15
CA THR A 15 0.28 -63.81 13.71
C THR A 15 -0.76 -63.90 14.83
N ARG A 16 -1.47 -62.80 15.10
CA ARG A 16 -2.86 -62.86 15.56
C ARG A 16 -3.68 -61.85 14.76
N TRP A 17 -4.52 -62.41 13.90
CA TRP A 17 -5.61 -61.74 13.22
C TRP A 17 -6.60 -61.18 14.26
N VAL A 18 -6.84 -59.88 14.20
CA VAL A 18 -8.10 -59.28 14.63
C VAL A 18 -8.55 -58.37 13.49
N ALA A 19 -9.66 -58.74 12.87
CA ALA A 19 -10.30 -58.00 11.80
C ALA A 19 -11.00 -56.73 12.35
N PRO A 20 -11.31 -55.75 11.49
CA PRO A 20 -11.35 -54.33 11.82
C PRO A 20 -12.73 -53.90 12.33
N ALA A 21 -12.76 -52.94 13.25
CA ALA A 21 -13.98 -52.23 13.61
C ALA A 21 -13.71 -50.72 13.62
N GLY A 22 -14.39 -50.01 12.70
CA GLY A 22 -14.75 -48.61 12.90
C GLY A 22 -13.74 -47.55 12.43
N VAL A 23 -13.51 -47.43 11.12
CA VAL A 23 -13.14 -46.13 10.55
C VAL A 23 -14.42 -45.29 10.52
N ALA A 24 -14.62 -44.48 11.56
CA ALA A 24 -15.62 -43.42 11.53
C ALA A 24 -15.08 -42.30 10.62
N LEU A 25 -15.61 -42.25 9.40
CA LEU A 25 -15.39 -41.18 8.45
C LEU A 25 -16.04 -39.92 9.01
N VAL A 26 -15.25 -39.02 9.58
CA VAL A 26 -15.71 -37.65 9.88
C VAL A 26 -15.83 -36.95 8.54
N VAL A 27 -17.04 -36.90 8.00
CA VAL A 27 -17.39 -36.01 6.90
C VAL A 27 -17.34 -34.60 7.46
N ILE A 28 -16.23 -33.90 7.25
CA ILE A 28 -16.17 -32.45 7.42
C ILE A 28 -17.02 -31.88 6.27
N ALA A 29 -18.28 -31.57 6.56
CA ALA A 29 -19.07 -30.71 5.71
C ALA A 29 -18.40 -29.33 5.72
N ALA A 30 -17.57 -29.08 4.71
CA ALA A 30 -17.04 -27.76 4.44
C ALA A 30 -18.22 -26.85 4.08
N ALA A 31 -18.79 -26.21 5.10
CA ALA A 31 -19.72 -25.10 4.93
C ALA A 31 -18.95 -23.99 4.22
N THR A 32 -19.04 -23.98 2.90
CA THR A 32 -18.48 -22.95 2.03
C THR A 32 -19.35 -21.72 2.21
N TRP A 33 -19.09 -20.96 3.27
CA TRP A 33 -19.56 -19.58 3.34
C TRP A 33 -18.85 -18.84 2.21
N LEU A 34 -19.55 -18.68 1.08
CA LEU A 34 -19.21 -17.67 0.09
C LEU A 34 -19.24 -16.33 0.84
N LEU A 35 -18.07 -15.89 1.29
CA LEU A 35 -17.82 -14.52 1.68
C LEU A 35 -18.14 -13.68 0.44
N TRP A 36 -19.32 -13.07 0.44
CA TRP A 36 -19.67 -12.05 -0.53
C TRP A 36 -18.83 -10.83 -0.20
N THR A 37 -17.56 -10.85 -0.60
CA THR A 37 -16.73 -9.65 -0.60
C THR A 37 -17.29 -8.77 -1.72
N PRO A 38 -17.81 -7.57 -1.44
CA PRO A 38 -18.21 -6.65 -2.50
C PRO A 38 -16.97 -6.45 -3.39
N ALA A 39 -17.11 -6.75 -4.68
CA ALA A 39 -16.03 -6.51 -5.62
C ALA A 39 -15.64 -5.03 -5.53
N PRO A 40 -14.34 -4.69 -5.46
CA PRO A 40 -13.93 -3.30 -5.46
C PRO A 40 -14.51 -2.61 -6.69
N PRO A 41 -14.97 -1.36 -6.57
CA PRO A 41 -15.55 -0.64 -7.70
C PRO A 41 -14.57 -0.65 -8.89
N PRO A 42 -15.06 -0.79 -10.13
CA PRO A 42 -14.19 -0.79 -11.30
C PRO A 42 -13.42 0.52 -11.35
N LEU A 43 -12.08 0.43 -11.44
CA LEU A 43 -11.22 1.59 -11.61
C LEU A 43 -11.52 2.24 -12.96
N THR A 44 -11.82 3.54 -12.94
CA THR A 44 -11.92 4.32 -14.17
C THR A 44 -10.55 4.92 -14.49
N ASP A 45 -10.17 5.09 -15.75
CA ASP A 45 -8.96 5.81 -16.09
C ASP A 45 -9.21 7.33 -15.92
N CYS A 46 -8.43 8.00 -15.08
CA CYS A 46 -8.47 9.46 -14.95
C CYS A 46 -7.54 10.15 -15.97
N GLY A 47 -6.73 9.38 -16.71
CA GLY A 47 -5.73 9.87 -17.66
C GLY A 47 -4.44 10.34 -17.00
N THR A 48 -3.54 10.88 -17.81
CA THR A 48 -2.39 11.62 -17.31
C THR A 48 -2.82 13.02 -16.85
N VAL A 49 -2.14 13.57 -15.85
CA VAL A 49 -2.45 14.87 -15.23
C VAL A 49 -2.56 16.01 -16.26
N ALA A 50 -1.75 15.96 -17.34
CA ALA A 50 -1.83 16.88 -18.47
C ALA A 50 -3.20 16.91 -19.18
N THR A 51 -4.01 15.86 -19.02
CA THR A 51 -5.36 15.70 -19.55
C THR A 51 -6.46 15.80 -18.49
N ALA A 52 -6.11 15.88 -17.20
CA ALA A 52 -7.06 16.05 -16.10
C ALA A 52 -7.50 17.53 -15.99
N THR A 53 -7.96 18.12 -17.09
CA THR A 53 -8.61 19.44 -17.12
C THR A 53 -10.01 19.43 -16.50
N HIS A 54 -10.52 18.26 -16.11
CA HIS A 54 -11.81 18.11 -15.45
C HIS A 54 -11.63 18.06 -13.93
N PRO A 55 -12.47 18.78 -13.15
CA PRO A 55 -12.42 18.70 -11.70
C PRO A 55 -12.69 17.26 -11.26
N LEU A 56 -11.66 16.61 -10.71
CA LEU A 56 -11.77 15.27 -10.17
C LEU A 56 -12.79 15.29 -9.02
N LYS A 57 -13.78 14.39 -9.10
CA LYS A 57 -14.84 14.28 -8.09
C LYS A 57 -14.26 13.68 -6.81
N HIS A 58 -14.74 14.17 -5.67
CA HIS A 58 -14.47 13.55 -4.37
C HIS A 58 -14.92 12.08 -4.39
N ASP A 59 -14.22 11.20 -3.68
CA ASP A 59 -14.48 9.76 -3.62
C ASP A 59 -14.47 9.02 -4.95
N THR A 60 -13.64 9.49 -5.88
CA THR A 60 -13.43 8.79 -7.15
C THR A 60 -12.21 7.90 -7.08
N PHE A 61 -12.34 6.67 -7.59
CA PHE A 61 -11.23 5.73 -7.73
C PHE A 61 -10.78 5.67 -9.18
N CYS A 62 -9.51 5.96 -9.41
CA CYS A 62 -8.97 5.93 -10.75
C CYS A 62 -7.46 5.75 -10.82
N THR A 63 -6.99 5.47 -12.04
CA THR A 63 -5.56 5.48 -12.37
C THR A 63 -5.18 6.89 -12.83
N LEU A 64 -4.15 7.47 -12.23
CA LEU A 64 -3.61 8.78 -12.59
C LEU A 64 -2.11 8.65 -12.85
N GLY A 65 -1.63 9.33 -13.89
CA GLY A 65 -0.20 9.44 -14.20
C GLY A 65 0.27 10.89 -14.16
N GLY A 66 1.33 11.22 -13.43
CA GLY A 66 1.88 12.58 -13.38
C GLY A 66 3.32 12.62 -12.90
N THR A 67 3.99 13.75 -13.16
CA THR A 67 5.37 13.98 -12.70
C THR A 67 5.36 14.93 -11.52
N VAL A 68 6.17 14.68 -10.50
CA VAL A 68 6.30 15.59 -9.35
C VAL A 68 6.97 16.90 -9.76
N GLU A 69 6.36 18.02 -9.38
CA GLU A 69 6.83 19.39 -9.61
C GLU A 69 7.55 19.95 -8.38
N GLY A 70 8.81 20.32 -8.55
CA GLY A 70 9.64 20.94 -7.53
C GLY A 70 10.12 20.00 -6.43
N ASP A 71 10.91 20.56 -5.51
CA ASP A 71 11.58 19.85 -4.42
C ASP A 71 10.77 19.80 -3.12
N LYS A 72 9.61 20.47 -3.09
CA LYS A 72 8.80 20.61 -1.90
C LYS A 72 8.02 19.32 -1.62
N VAL A 73 8.20 18.80 -0.41
CA VAL A 73 7.49 17.63 0.10
C VAL A 73 6.92 17.95 1.47
N LEU A 74 5.63 17.69 1.69
CA LEU A 74 5.07 17.61 3.04
C LEU A 74 5.04 16.15 3.47
N SER A 75 5.36 15.85 4.72
CA SER A 75 5.25 14.49 5.27
C SER A 75 4.28 14.46 6.45
N MET A 76 3.42 13.45 6.50
CA MET A 76 2.64 13.11 7.69
C MET A 76 3.05 11.74 8.20
N GLY A 77 3.40 11.65 9.48
CA GLY A 77 3.91 10.42 10.12
C GLY A 77 4.99 10.73 11.15
N LYS A 78 5.60 9.68 11.71
CA LYS A 78 6.72 9.85 12.66
C LYS A 78 8.01 10.18 11.90
N GLY A 79 8.24 11.47 11.69
CA GLY A 79 9.47 11.99 11.09
C GLY A 79 9.42 12.09 9.56
N VAL A 80 10.41 12.79 9.01
CA VAL A 80 10.65 12.87 7.56
C VAL A 80 11.64 11.75 7.21
N PRO A 81 11.22 10.67 6.53
CA PRO A 81 12.13 9.61 6.14
C PRO A 81 13.16 10.18 5.18
N THR A 82 14.40 9.69 5.28
CA THR A 82 15.54 10.02 4.42
C THR A 82 15.84 8.86 3.49
N ALA A 83 16.67 9.09 2.48
CA ALA A 83 17.10 8.09 1.51
C ALA A 83 17.91 6.96 2.17
N SER A 84 18.51 7.24 3.33
CA SER A 84 19.22 6.26 4.15
C SER A 84 18.34 5.46 5.09
N ASP A 85 17.07 5.84 5.25
CA ASP A 85 16.16 5.10 6.11
C ASP A 85 15.70 3.80 5.46
N ASP A 86 15.63 2.74 6.26
CA ASP A 86 15.05 1.48 5.81
C ASP A 86 13.52 1.60 5.68
N LYS A 87 12.91 0.62 4.99
CA LYS A 87 11.45 0.52 4.85
C LYS A 87 10.72 0.59 6.19
N GLY A 88 11.30 0.04 7.26
CA GLY A 88 10.67 0.01 8.57
C GLY A 88 10.51 1.41 9.18
N LYS A 89 11.50 2.28 9.00
CA LYS A 89 11.43 3.68 9.43
C LYS A 89 10.54 4.54 8.54
N ALA A 90 10.45 4.23 7.25
CA ALA A 90 9.56 4.92 6.32
C ALA A 90 8.10 4.43 6.40
N ALA A 91 7.85 3.29 7.05
CA ALA A 91 6.52 2.68 7.16
C ALA A 91 5.52 3.63 7.83
N GLY A 92 4.36 3.77 7.18
CA GLY A 92 3.28 4.62 7.67
C GLY A 92 3.49 6.13 7.49
N VAL A 93 4.61 6.56 6.89
CA VAL A 93 4.79 7.96 6.50
C VAL A 93 4.18 8.20 5.13
N ARG A 94 3.36 9.26 5.04
CA ARG A 94 2.73 9.72 3.80
C ARG A 94 3.43 10.98 3.31
N LEU A 95 3.91 10.96 2.07
CA LEU A 95 4.55 12.10 1.40
C LEU A 95 3.55 12.75 0.46
N PHE A 96 3.37 14.07 0.58
CA PHE A 96 2.51 14.87 -0.26
C PHE A 96 3.37 15.68 -1.20
N VAL A 97 3.13 15.50 -2.49
CA VAL A 97 3.90 16.11 -3.58
C VAL A 97 2.95 16.71 -4.60
N LYS A 98 3.30 17.87 -5.13
CA LYS A 98 2.51 18.49 -6.20
C LYS A 98 2.87 17.81 -7.52
N LEU A 99 1.85 17.51 -8.33
CA LEU A 99 2.05 17.04 -9.70
C LEU A 99 2.11 18.24 -10.65
N ALA A 100 2.97 18.15 -11.65
CA ALA A 100 3.11 19.16 -12.69
C ALA A 100 1.79 19.34 -13.46
N ASP A 101 1.55 20.57 -13.90
CA ASP A 101 0.44 20.96 -14.79
C ASP A 101 -0.97 20.71 -14.23
N ALA A 102 -1.13 20.46 -12.93
CA ALA A 102 -2.43 20.48 -12.25
C ALA A 102 -2.37 20.86 -10.77
N ASP A 103 -3.51 21.28 -10.22
CA ASP A 103 -3.73 21.48 -8.77
C ASP A 103 -4.01 20.14 -8.04
N VAL A 104 -3.25 19.10 -8.40
CA VAL A 104 -3.34 17.77 -7.81
C VAL A 104 -2.12 17.49 -6.96
N ILE A 105 -2.38 16.99 -5.76
CA ILE A 105 -1.35 16.61 -4.80
C ILE A 105 -1.38 15.10 -4.66
N ALA A 106 -0.32 14.42 -5.08
CA ALA A 106 -0.20 12.99 -4.87
C ALA A 106 0.23 12.70 -3.43
N ILE A 107 -0.39 11.68 -2.85
CA ILE A 107 0.03 11.08 -1.58
C ILE A 107 0.71 9.76 -1.89
N LEU A 108 1.98 9.66 -1.53
CA LEU A 108 2.83 8.49 -1.71
C LEU A 108 3.16 7.88 -0.36
N SER A 109 3.17 6.56 -0.26
CA SER A 109 3.81 5.89 0.89
C SER A 109 5.32 6.06 0.80
N ALA A 110 5.95 6.50 1.88
CA ALA A 110 7.40 6.68 1.89
C ALA A 110 8.18 5.35 1.84
N ASP A 111 7.55 4.22 2.18
CA ASP A 111 8.12 2.88 2.17
C ASP A 111 7.96 2.13 0.83
N ARG A 112 7.41 2.81 -0.19
CA ARG A 112 7.28 2.25 -1.55
C ARG A 112 8.66 2.07 -2.17
N ASP A 113 8.91 0.91 -2.79
CA ASP A 113 10.24 0.53 -3.32
C ASP A 113 10.82 1.52 -4.33
N ASP A 114 9.97 2.00 -5.23
CA ASP A 114 10.31 2.98 -6.26
C ASP A 114 10.56 4.38 -5.68
N VAL A 115 9.81 4.79 -4.67
CA VAL A 115 10.01 6.06 -3.92
C VAL A 115 11.36 6.03 -3.22
N LEU A 116 11.66 4.97 -2.48
CA LEU A 116 12.96 4.80 -1.80
C LEU A 116 14.11 4.77 -2.81
N SER A 117 13.96 3.99 -3.88
CA SER A 117 14.97 3.88 -4.94
C SER A 117 15.21 5.21 -5.66
N TRP A 118 14.16 6.00 -5.89
CA TRP A 118 14.29 7.33 -6.49
C TRP A 118 15.04 8.28 -5.59
N ARG A 119 14.62 8.40 -4.32
CA ARG A 119 15.23 9.32 -3.35
C ARG A 119 16.69 8.99 -3.07
N ALA A 120 17.05 7.70 -3.07
CA ALA A 120 18.44 7.26 -2.97
C ALA A 120 19.30 7.72 -4.16
N ARG A 121 18.75 7.76 -5.37
CA ARG A 121 19.46 8.23 -6.57
C ARG A 121 19.48 9.74 -6.72
N HIS A 122 18.50 10.43 -6.13
CA HIS A 122 18.27 11.87 -6.34
C HIS A 122 18.38 12.67 -5.03
N GLN A 123 19.28 12.28 -4.12
CA GLN A 123 19.60 13.08 -2.93
C GLN A 123 18.36 13.52 -2.14
N ASP A 124 17.48 12.58 -1.82
CA ASP A 124 16.26 12.79 -1.05
C ASP A 124 15.12 13.58 -1.72
N THR A 125 15.32 14.18 -2.91
CA THR A 125 14.23 14.85 -3.63
C THR A 125 13.29 13.86 -4.33
N LEU A 126 12.06 14.30 -4.56
CA LEU A 126 11.06 13.64 -5.40
C LEU A 126 10.79 14.42 -6.69
N GLU A 127 11.46 15.55 -6.94
CA GLU A 127 11.33 16.29 -8.19
C GLU A 127 11.58 15.37 -9.40
N GLY A 128 10.68 15.40 -10.39
CA GLY A 128 10.79 14.56 -11.59
C GLY A 128 10.36 13.10 -11.38
N PHE A 129 9.96 12.69 -10.17
CA PHE A 129 9.44 11.34 -9.93
C PHE A 129 8.11 11.13 -10.65
N GLU A 130 7.99 10.02 -11.38
CA GLU A 130 6.75 9.63 -12.05
C GLU A 130 5.82 8.90 -11.08
N VAL A 131 4.69 9.54 -10.77
CA VAL A 131 3.58 8.92 -10.05
C VAL A 131 2.68 8.25 -11.08
N THR A 132 2.63 6.92 -11.07
CA THR A 132 1.69 6.13 -11.87
C THR A 132 1.09 5.03 -11.01
N GLY A 133 -0.22 4.85 -11.09
CA GLY A 133 -0.90 3.75 -10.42
C GLY A 133 -2.36 4.07 -10.15
N PRO A 134 -3.10 3.17 -9.50
CA PRO A 134 -4.43 3.43 -8.99
C PRO A 134 -4.39 4.23 -7.67
N GLY A 135 -5.46 4.96 -7.40
CA GLY A 135 -5.58 5.76 -6.19
C GLY A 135 -6.99 6.35 -6.00
N ARG A 136 -7.24 6.85 -4.79
CA ARG A 136 -8.47 7.56 -4.44
C ARG A 136 -8.26 9.06 -4.57
N VAL A 137 -9.16 9.74 -5.26
CA VAL A 137 -9.23 11.19 -5.27
C VAL A 137 -10.19 11.67 -4.21
N PHE A 138 -9.74 12.59 -3.36
CA PHE A 138 -10.61 13.25 -2.39
C PHE A 138 -10.25 14.73 -2.18
N ASP A 139 -11.16 15.42 -1.51
CA ASP A 139 -11.01 16.82 -1.11
C ASP A 139 -10.50 16.85 0.34
N PRO A 140 -9.29 17.39 0.60
CA PRO A 140 -8.74 17.40 1.94
C PRO A 140 -9.52 18.28 2.91
N ASP A 141 -10.31 19.24 2.43
CA ASP A 141 -11.10 20.13 3.31
C ASP A 141 -12.40 19.48 3.78
N THR A 142 -12.81 18.35 3.18
CA THR A 142 -14.01 17.59 3.57
C THR A 142 -13.70 16.18 4.08
N GLU A 143 -12.49 15.66 3.85
CA GLU A 143 -12.08 14.34 4.29
C GLU A 143 -11.70 14.34 5.79
N LYS A 144 -12.32 13.44 6.55
CA LYS A 144 -12.00 13.25 7.97
C LYS A 144 -10.56 12.76 8.15
N GLY A 145 -9.83 13.33 9.10
CA GLY A 145 -8.43 13.01 9.36
C GLY A 145 -7.43 13.80 8.51
N TYR A 146 -7.91 14.72 7.67
CA TYR A 146 -7.09 15.65 6.89
C TYR A 146 -7.36 17.12 7.23
N GLU A 147 -7.96 17.37 8.40
CA GLU A 147 -8.34 18.70 8.84
C GLU A 147 -7.13 19.65 8.84
N GLY A 148 -7.21 20.73 8.05
CA GLY A 148 -6.15 21.73 7.94
C GLY A 148 -4.99 21.34 7.00
N THR A 149 -4.91 20.10 6.53
CA THR A 149 -3.87 19.67 5.59
C THR A 149 -4.01 20.39 4.24
N GLY A 150 -5.24 20.66 3.79
CA GLY A 150 -5.49 21.47 2.59
C GLY A 150 -4.85 22.86 2.67
N LEU A 151 -4.98 23.55 3.82
CA LEU A 151 -4.33 24.85 4.04
C LEU A 151 -2.79 24.74 4.08
N ALA A 152 -2.26 23.71 4.73
CA ALA A 152 -0.81 23.49 4.82
C ALA A 152 -0.19 23.27 3.43
N VAL A 153 -0.83 22.44 2.60
CA VAL A 153 -0.43 22.19 1.22
C VAL A 153 -0.49 23.46 0.38
N ARG A 154 -1.59 24.21 0.42
CA ARG A 154 -1.72 25.47 -0.33
C ARG A 154 -0.57 26.42 0.01
N LYS A 155 -0.25 26.58 1.30
CA LYS A 155 0.88 27.41 1.75
C LYS A 155 2.22 26.88 1.26
N LEU A 156 2.46 25.57 1.39
CA LEU A 156 3.73 24.96 1.01
C LEU A 156 4.00 25.17 -0.49
N PHE A 157 2.99 24.88 -1.33
CA PHE A 157 3.10 24.95 -2.78
C PHE A 157 2.76 26.31 -3.39
N GLY A 158 2.46 27.33 -2.57
CA GLY A 158 2.18 28.68 -3.04
C GLY A 158 0.86 28.81 -3.84
N LEU A 159 -0.12 27.96 -3.56
CA LEU A 159 -1.45 28.00 -4.19
C LEU A 159 -2.32 29.06 -3.52
N ASP A 160 -3.27 29.64 -4.25
CA ASP A 160 -4.26 30.55 -3.67
C ASP A 160 -5.06 29.81 -2.57
N PRO A 161 -5.33 30.44 -1.41
CA PRO A 161 -6.09 29.82 -0.32
C PRO A 161 -7.46 29.28 -0.71
N LYS A 162 -8.06 29.80 -1.79
CA LYS A 162 -9.37 29.41 -2.32
C LYS A 162 -9.26 28.45 -3.51
N THR A 163 -8.05 28.15 -4.01
CA THR A 163 -7.88 27.14 -5.07
C THR A 163 -8.41 25.80 -4.57
N PRO A 164 -9.33 25.16 -5.33
CA PRO A 164 -9.73 23.78 -5.06
C PRO A 164 -8.51 22.88 -5.22
N VAL A 165 -8.19 22.11 -4.18
CA VAL A 165 -7.09 21.14 -4.24
C VAL A 165 -7.69 19.74 -4.18
N ARG A 166 -7.07 18.81 -4.90
CA ARG A 166 -7.43 17.39 -4.85
C ARG A 166 -6.24 16.57 -4.41
N PHE A 167 -6.48 15.69 -3.45
CA PHE A 167 -5.49 14.71 -3.03
C PHE A 167 -5.71 13.43 -3.81
N TYR A 168 -4.61 12.88 -4.33
CA TYR A 168 -4.59 11.61 -5.02
C TYR A 168 -3.83 10.59 -4.18
N ASP A 169 -4.56 9.77 -3.44
CA ASP A 169 -3.99 8.81 -2.51
C ASP A 169 -3.69 7.48 -3.18
N THR A 170 -2.42 7.32 -3.57
CA THR A 170 -1.86 6.04 -4.07
C THR A 170 -1.57 5.05 -2.96
N ALA A 171 -1.59 5.49 -1.70
CA ALA A 171 -1.41 4.66 -0.52
C ALA A 171 -2.75 4.11 0.01
N TRP A 172 -3.88 4.54 -0.56
CA TRP A 172 -5.20 4.11 -0.13
C TRP A 172 -5.39 2.62 -0.40
N ARG A 173 -5.81 1.89 0.63
CA ARG A 173 -6.20 0.48 0.54
C ARG A 173 -7.66 0.36 0.96
N PRO A 174 -8.53 -0.28 0.15
CA PRO A 174 -9.95 -0.45 0.50
C PRO A 174 -10.20 -1.29 1.76
N GLU A 175 -9.19 -2.01 2.26
CA GLU A 175 -9.38 -3.12 3.20
C GLU A 175 -8.42 -3.07 4.41
N GLN A 176 -8.13 -1.89 4.96
CA GLN A 176 -7.53 -1.77 6.29
C GLN A 176 -8.41 -0.98 7.26
#